data_AF-A0A1E4TGA5-F1
#
_entry.id   AF-A0A1E4TGA5-F1
#
_cell.length_a   1.000
_cell.length_b   1.000
_cell.length_c   1.000
_cell.angle_alpha   90.00
_cell.angle_beta   90.00
_cell.angle_gamma   90.00
#
_symmetry.space_group_name_H-M   'P 1'
#
loop_
_entity.id
_entity.type
_entity.pdbx_description
1 polymer ?
#
loop_
_entity_poly.entity_id
_entity_poly.type
_entity_poly.pdbx_seq_one_letter_code
_entity_poly.pdbx_strand_id
1 'polypeptide(L)'
;MFLSKRSCSNLARSARVLPRVLEKWPNVDSLHSRVKVLQQQLNQNATPRVAIIPYDAASKQSAKTLTKLLSADPLASEWPEFCNRFDSISYDEPISVDYGSQFVEPLKRIDDLSIHFTLPSSALSTMAVAYCPSIDTSLAQESTLHLLVGTSVNVLRHSNSTGYPTIMTIDGISANIPPAFTISTYKGAKAIDILLQSPSMASEFLQLEKESGLPELRARLTRSPASDLLDSIITTCEQFTVSDEQVGIQSQSSTEYLASLRTGWARDAHKELQTKLQPTLTKLHITYMPWWRLYTGMTTTLPVDMSDFLLDRFLPEASRRYDYILGKIDGFTLNKTTSLRPTMSLQIPEDQICENNPILKYHEKILTDDLDNLQLAAKKCLNNSLIGTAAISLPLAVALVCGIEELGFLDAAATLAAYVTVRRMVKSWDSALKDYSLKVDEAAKEAIYRGELDLYNRWEERIFEEKEINANQKEVLKLLKESD
;
A
#
# COMPACT_ATOMS: atom_id res chain seq x y z
N MET A 1 26.84 37.41 7.86
CA MET A 1 25.52 36.88 8.23
C MET A 1 24.43 37.87 7.80
N PHE A 2 24.23 38.01 6.48
CA PHE A 2 23.12 38.74 5.89
C PHE A 2 22.62 37.84 4.77
N LEU A 3 21.64 36.99 5.05
CA LEU A 3 20.82 36.49 3.97
C LEU A 3 20.20 37.74 3.33
N SER A 4 20.47 37.94 2.05
CA SER A 4 19.81 38.98 1.24
C SER A 4 18.32 38.93 1.55
N LYS A 5 17.68 40.07 1.87
CA LYS A 5 16.24 40.14 2.22
C LYS A 5 15.34 39.40 1.22
N ARG A 6 15.78 39.20 -0.03
CA ARG A 6 15.10 38.42 -1.06
C ARG A 6 15.10 36.90 -0.79
N SER A 7 16.18 36.34 -0.23
CA SER A 7 16.27 34.91 0.10
C SER A 7 15.31 34.54 1.24
N CYS A 8 15.16 35.41 2.25
CA CYS A 8 14.19 35.19 3.33
C CYS A 8 12.72 35.22 2.86
N SER A 9 12.37 36.04 1.88
CA SER A 9 11.00 36.09 1.36
C SER A 9 10.61 34.87 0.52
N ASN A 10 11.59 34.29 -0.19
CA ASN A 10 11.43 33.09 -1.01
C ASN A 10 11.24 31.85 -0.12
N LEU A 11 12.11 31.71 0.88
CA LEU A 11 12.02 30.65 1.91
C LEU A 11 10.68 30.68 2.67
N ALA A 12 10.16 31.85 3.02
CA ALA A 12 8.86 31.98 3.69
C ALA A 12 7.67 31.55 2.79
N ARG A 13 7.79 31.68 1.47
CA ARG A 13 6.78 31.16 0.52
C ARG A 13 6.86 29.64 0.43
N SER A 14 8.08 29.09 0.34
CA SER A 14 8.31 27.65 0.30
C SER A 14 7.73 26.95 1.55
N ALA A 15 7.87 27.57 2.73
CA ALA A 15 7.33 27.08 4.01
C ALA A 15 5.83 26.73 3.96
N ARG A 16 5.04 27.50 3.19
CA ARG A 16 3.59 27.28 3.04
C ARG A 16 3.24 26.11 2.12
N VAL A 17 4.15 25.76 1.22
CA VAL A 17 3.96 24.70 0.22
C VAL A 17 4.42 23.34 0.74
N LEU A 18 5.43 23.32 1.62
CA LEU A 18 6.00 22.11 2.21
C LEU A 18 4.98 21.11 2.82
N PRO A 19 3.94 21.53 3.57
CA PRO A 19 2.93 20.58 4.07
C PRO A 19 2.20 19.82 2.95
N ARG A 20 1.98 20.47 1.80
CA ARG A 20 1.35 19.83 0.62
C ARG A 20 2.26 18.75 0.02
N VAL A 21 3.58 18.89 0.16
CA VAL A 21 4.54 17.87 -0.28
C VAL A 21 4.38 16.59 0.54
N LEU A 22 4.23 16.72 1.87
CA LEU A 22 4.02 15.58 2.77
C LEU A 22 2.72 14.83 2.46
N GLU A 23 1.67 15.56 2.06
CA GLU A 23 0.37 14.97 1.75
C GLU A 23 0.36 14.23 0.41
N LYS A 24 1.04 14.78 -0.61
CA LYS A 24 0.88 14.33 -2.00
C LYS A 24 2.00 13.42 -2.52
N TRP A 25 3.14 13.32 -1.84
CA TRP A 25 4.24 12.45 -2.25
C TRP A 25 4.47 11.28 -1.29
N PRO A 26 4.86 10.11 -1.80
CA PRO A 26 5.36 9.02 -0.96
C PRO A 26 6.70 9.41 -0.30
N ASN A 27 7.01 8.78 0.83
CA ASN A 27 8.27 9.02 1.54
C ASN A 27 9.43 8.25 0.90
N VAL A 28 9.85 8.65 -0.29
CA VAL A 28 11.02 8.06 -0.96
C VAL A 28 12.25 8.92 -0.70
N ASP A 29 13.41 8.28 -0.54
CA ASP A 29 14.69 8.92 -0.23
C ASP A 29 14.58 9.92 0.91
N SER A 30 13.83 9.56 1.97
CA SER A 30 13.63 10.43 3.13
C SER A 30 13.01 11.80 2.81
N LEU A 31 12.21 11.91 1.74
CA LEU A 31 11.58 13.18 1.34
C LEU A 31 10.81 13.81 2.51
N HIS A 32 10.05 13.02 3.26
CA HIS A 32 9.20 13.56 4.34
C HIS A 32 9.99 14.13 5.49
N SER A 33 11.11 13.52 5.86
CA SER A 33 11.95 14.07 6.92
C SER A 33 12.72 15.29 6.46
N ARG A 34 13.24 15.31 5.22
CA ARG A 34 13.87 16.50 4.66
C ARG A 34 12.89 17.67 4.70
N VAL A 35 11.64 17.45 4.29
CA VAL A 35 10.57 18.46 4.39
C VAL A 35 10.32 18.88 5.85
N LYS A 36 10.25 17.95 6.81
CA LYS A 36 10.07 18.29 8.24
C LYS A 36 11.24 19.08 8.82
N VAL A 37 12.47 18.72 8.47
CA VAL A 37 13.70 19.43 8.88
C VAL A 37 13.68 20.85 8.35
N LEU A 38 13.32 21.03 7.08
CA LEU A 38 13.19 22.35 6.48
C LEU A 38 12.06 23.16 7.15
N GLN A 39 10.92 22.55 7.45
CA GLN A 39 9.83 23.20 8.19
C GLN A 39 10.26 23.62 9.59
N GLN A 40 10.99 22.78 10.33
CA GLN A 40 11.52 23.13 11.65
C GLN A 40 12.51 24.29 11.58
N GLN A 41 13.41 24.30 10.60
CA GLN A 41 14.35 25.41 10.34
C GLN A 41 13.63 26.72 9.98
N LEU A 42 12.46 26.65 9.33
CA LEU A 42 11.69 27.81 8.89
C LEU A 42 10.75 28.35 9.98
N ASN A 43 10.14 27.47 10.78
CA ASN A 43 9.12 27.83 11.78
C ASN A 43 9.71 28.28 13.11
N GLN A 44 10.91 27.83 13.44
CA GLN A 44 11.56 28.14 14.71
C GLN A 44 12.95 28.69 14.41
N ASN A 45 13.39 29.71 15.15
CA ASN A 45 14.82 29.99 15.32
C ASN A 45 15.54 28.83 16.08
N ALA A 46 15.04 27.61 15.96
CA ALA A 46 15.56 26.44 16.64
C ALA A 46 16.91 26.10 16.02
N THR A 47 17.91 26.03 16.88
CA THR A 47 19.22 25.53 16.50
C THR A 47 19.07 24.09 16.00
N PRO A 48 19.54 23.76 14.78
CA PRO A 48 19.48 22.40 14.27
C PRO A 48 20.13 21.43 15.27
N ARG A 49 19.46 20.30 15.53
CA ARG A 49 19.96 19.27 16.44
C ARG A 49 20.61 18.15 15.63
N VAL A 50 21.92 17.99 15.81
CA VAL A 50 22.74 17.00 15.13
C VAL A 50 22.90 15.77 16.03
N ALA A 51 22.28 14.66 15.64
CA ALA A 51 22.47 13.36 16.29
C ALA A 51 23.71 12.67 15.75
N ILE A 52 24.67 12.38 16.63
CA ILE A 52 25.85 11.57 16.36
C ILE A 52 25.53 10.14 16.74
N ILE A 53 25.50 9.26 15.75
CA ILE A 53 25.09 7.87 15.90
C ILE A 53 26.28 6.98 15.54
N PRO A 54 26.73 6.09 16.45
CA PRO A 54 27.74 5.11 16.12
C PRO A 54 27.15 4.09 15.14
N TYR A 55 27.86 3.83 14.04
CA TYR A 55 27.46 2.83 13.08
C TYR A 55 27.67 1.40 13.59
N ASP A 56 28.74 1.15 14.34
CA ASP A 56 29.08 -0.15 14.90
C ASP A 56 29.47 -0.06 16.38
N ALA A 57 29.49 -1.19 17.07
CA ALA A 57 29.86 -1.23 18.49
C ALA A 57 31.28 -0.68 18.73
N ALA A 58 32.18 -0.85 17.75
CA ALA A 58 33.53 -0.32 17.81
C ALA A 58 33.59 1.21 17.67
N SER A 59 32.66 1.84 16.95
CA SER A 59 32.62 3.30 16.82
C SER A 59 31.90 4.03 17.96
N LYS A 60 31.32 3.33 18.94
CA LYS A 60 30.68 3.98 20.12
C LYS A 60 31.61 4.96 20.81
N GLN A 61 32.87 4.58 20.99
CA GLN A 61 33.88 5.46 21.60
C GLN A 61 34.16 6.67 20.72
N SER A 62 34.42 6.47 19.42
CA SER A 62 34.65 7.54 18.45
C SER A 62 33.48 8.51 18.37
N ALA A 63 32.24 8.02 18.34
CA ALA A 63 31.03 8.83 18.31
C ALA A 63 30.89 9.67 19.57
N LYS A 64 31.07 9.07 20.76
CA LYS A 64 31.03 9.78 22.05
C LYS A 64 32.13 10.86 22.13
N THR A 65 33.35 10.52 21.72
CA THR A 65 34.47 11.48 21.66
C THR A 65 34.17 12.59 20.66
N LEU A 66 33.59 12.29 19.49
CA LEU A 66 33.22 13.29 18.50
C LEU A 66 32.16 14.25 19.03
N THR A 67 31.17 13.77 19.79
CA THR A 67 30.18 14.62 20.48
C THR A 67 30.89 15.63 21.38
N LYS A 68 31.82 15.16 22.22
CA LYS A 68 32.65 16.01 23.10
C LYS A 68 33.47 17.03 22.31
N LEU A 69 34.05 16.62 21.18
CA LEU A 69 34.84 17.49 20.31
C LEU A 69 33.98 18.56 19.62
N LEU A 70 32.77 18.23 19.18
CA LEU A 70 31.87 19.20 18.57
C LEU A 70 31.31 20.20 19.57
N SER A 71 31.11 19.80 20.83
CA SER A 71 30.71 20.68 21.91
C SER A 71 31.87 21.45 22.57
N ALA A 72 33.11 21.26 22.11
CA ALA A 72 34.30 21.79 22.76
C ALA A 72 34.40 23.31 22.74
N ASP A 73 34.44 23.89 23.94
CA ASP A 73 34.86 25.27 24.20
C ASP A 73 35.96 25.29 25.27
N PRO A 74 37.21 25.06 24.89
CA PRO A 74 38.33 24.94 25.83
C PRO A 74 38.62 26.22 26.62
N LEU A 75 38.04 27.35 26.21
CA LEU A 75 38.17 28.64 26.91
C LEU A 75 37.08 28.85 27.97
N ALA A 76 36.03 28.02 27.98
CA ALA A 76 35.00 28.07 29.00
C ALA A 76 35.52 27.51 30.33
N SER A 77 35.29 28.24 31.43
CA SER A 77 35.73 27.83 32.77
C SER A 77 35.13 26.51 33.24
N GLU A 78 33.95 26.16 32.75
CA GLU A 78 33.19 24.95 33.10
C GLU A 78 33.59 23.72 32.27
N TRP A 79 34.45 23.90 31.26
CA TRP A 79 34.84 22.85 30.32
C TRP A 79 35.49 21.62 30.98
N PRO A 80 36.42 21.76 31.96
CA PRO A 80 37.02 20.59 32.61
C PRO A 80 36.01 19.78 33.42
N GLU A 81 35.06 20.46 34.08
CA GLU A 81 34.01 19.79 34.85
C GLU A 81 33.05 19.03 33.94
N PHE A 82 32.65 19.66 32.82
CA PHE A 82 31.87 18.98 31.78
C PHE A 82 32.59 17.73 31.26
N CYS A 83 33.89 17.81 30.96
CA CYS A 83 34.66 16.68 30.46
C CYS A 83 34.63 15.50 31.44
N ASN A 84 34.89 15.75 32.72
CA ASN A 84 34.87 14.70 33.75
C ASN A 84 33.50 14.04 33.89
N ARG A 85 32.42 14.84 33.84
CA ARG A 85 31.05 14.32 33.90
C ARG A 85 30.68 13.55 32.65
N PHE A 86 31.00 14.08 31.47
CA PHE A 86 30.72 13.44 30.19
C PHE A 86 31.44 12.09 30.04
N ASP A 87 32.69 12.02 30.50
CA ASP A 87 33.48 10.78 30.45
C ASP A 87 32.92 9.72 31.40
N SER A 88 32.28 10.12 32.51
CA SER A 88 31.66 9.19 33.49
C SER A 88 30.38 8.49 33.00
N ILE A 89 29.71 9.02 31.96
CA ILE A 89 28.45 8.48 31.43
C ILE A 89 28.68 7.18 30.64
N SER A 90 27.76 6.22 30.73
CA SER A 90 27.84 4.98 29.95
C SER A 90 27.71 5.23 28.43
N TYR A 91 28.31 4.36 27.60
CA TYR A 91 28.18 4.46 26.14
C TYR A 91 26.78 4.15 25.61
N ASP A 92 25.92 3.56 26.44
CA ASP A 92 24.57 3.14 26.04
C ASP A 92 23.49 4.18 26.38
N GLU A 93 23.86 5.28 27.04
CA GLU A 93 22.91 6.33 27.40
C GLU A 93 22.97 7.47 26.36
N PRO A 94 21.82 7.92 25.81
CA PRO A 94 21.80 9.05 24.90
C PRO A 94 22.04 10.37 25.67
N ILE A 95 22.84 11.24 25.07
CA ILE A 95 23.27 12.50 25.68
C ILE A 95 22.91 13.64 24.73
N SER A 96 22.18 14.64 25.18
CA SER A 96 21.93 15.87 24.43
C SER A 96 22.74 17.01 25.02
N VAL A 97 23.40 17.79 24.17
CA VAL A 97 24.18 18.96 24.55
C VAL A 97 23.63 20.17 23.81
N ASP A 98 22.96 21.04 24.55
CA ASP A 98 22.28 22.22 24.05
C ASP A 98 23.01 23.50 24.53
N TYR A 99 22.83 24.61 23.81
CA TYR A 99 23.34 25.91 24.25
C TYR A 99 22.50 26.47 25.41
N GLY A 100 23.15 26.99 26.45
CA GLY A 100 22.45 27.66 27.56
C GLY A 100 23.36 28.61 28.33
N SER A 101 22.77 29.68 28.88
CA SER A 101 23.49 30.70 29.67
C SER A 101 23.70 30.30 31.14
N GLN A 102 23.05 29.23 31.58
CA GLN A 102 23.18 28.68 32.92
C GLN A 102 23.61 27.22 32.77
N PHE A 103 24.78 26.87 33.28
CA PHE A 103 25.19 25.49 33.49
C PHE A 103 24.47 24.97 34.73
N VAL A 104 23.16 24.69 34.60
CA VAL A 104 22.29 24.36 35.75
C VAL A 104 22.48 22.90 36.17
N GLU A 105 22.68 22.64 37.47
CA GLU A 105 22.63 21.32 38.14
C GLU A 105 21.21 20.70 38.18
N PRO A 106 21.02 19.42 38.59
CA PRO A 106 21.77 18.21 38.31
C PRO A 106 21.22 17.56 37.01
N LEU A 107 21.74 16.39 36.62
CA LEU A 107 21.24 15.56 35.50
C LEU A 107 19.69 15.53 35.49
N LYS A 108 19.06 16.38 34.68
CA LYS A 108 17.62 16.28 34.45
C LYS A 108 17.43 15.21 33.41
N ARG A 109 17.02 14.04 33.87
CA ARG A 109 16.43 13.01 33.02
C ARG A 109 15.04 13.54 32.65
N ILE A 110 14.95 14.23 31.52
CA ILE A 110 13.71 14.93 31.15
C ILE A 110 12.61 13.93 30.79
N ASP A 111 12.97 12.71 30.35
CA ASP A 111 11.99 11.68 29.94
C ASP A 111 12.43 10.23 30.27
N ASP A 112 13.16 10.01 31.36
CA ASP A 112 13.77 8.71 31.73
C ASP A 112 14.74 8.08 30.69
N LEU A 113 14.96 8.75 29.56
CA LEU A 113 15.66 8.18 28.41
C LEU A 113 16.97 8.89 28.06
N SER A 114 17.11 10.21 28.28
CA SER A 114 18.31 10.97 27.90
C SER A 114 18.87 11.90 28.98
N ILE A 115 20.18 12.11 28.90
CA ILE A 115 20.94 13.04 29.74
C ILE A 115 21.12 14.36 29.00
N HIS A 116 20.73 15.49 29.59
CA HIS A 116 20.87 16.81 28.97
C HIS A 116 21.97 17.64 29.65
N PHE A 117 22.81 18.28 28.83
CA PHE A 117 23.80 19.29 29.23
C PHE A 117 23.49 20.62 28.58
N THR A 118 23.57 21.72 29.34
CA THR A 118 23.52 23.08 28.81
C THR A 118 24.87 23.75 28.98
N LEU A 119 25.55 24.05 27.88
CA LEU A 119 26.88 24.67 27.88
C LEU A 119 26.82 26.08 27.28
N PRO A 120 27.48 27.08 27.90
CA PRO A 120 27.62 28.42 27.32
C PRO A 120 28.70 28.45 26.22
N SER A 121 28.67 27.48 25.30
CA SER A 121 29.62 27.40 24.19
C SER A 121 29.13 28.23 23.00
N SER A 122 30.00 29.12 22.51
CA SER A 122 29.71 29.88 21.30
C SER A 122 29.50 28.99 20.07
N ALA A 123 30.14 27.80 20.03
CA ALA A 123 29.95 26.83 18.96
C ALA A 123 28.52 26.25 18.93
N LEU A 124 27.94 26.00 20.12
CA LEU A 124 26.59 25.45 20.28
C LEU A 124 25.49 26.48 20.00
N SER A 125 25.81 27.78 19.99
CA SER A 125 24.83 28.83 19.65
C SER A 125 24.22 28.66 18.25
N THR A 126 24.90 27.91 17.38
CA THR A 126 24.47 27.66 16.00
C THR A 126 23.90 26.27 15.78
N MET A 127 24.18 25.30 16.65
CA MET A 127 23.70 23.91 16.55
C MET A 127 23.67 23.23 17.92
N ALA A 128 22.65 22.42 18.17
CA ALA A 128 22.62 21.49 19.29
C ALA A 128 23.24 20.15 18.85
N VAL A 129 23.95 19.47 19.74
CA VAL A 129 24.62 18.21 19.41
C VAL A 129 24.15 17.13 20.38
N ALA A 130 23.71 15.99 19.87
CA ALA A 130 23.28 14.87 20.68
C ALA A 130 24.06 13.60 20.32
N TYR A 131 24.55 12.87 21.31
CA TYR A 131 24.98 11.48 21.16
C TYR A 131 23.78 10.55 21.27
N CYS A 132 23.56 9.72 20.25
CA CYS A 132 22.47 8.76 20.18
C CYS A 132 23.05 7.36 19.93
N PRO A 133 22.93 6.40 20.86
CA PRO A 133 23.48 5.06 20.69
C PRO A 133 22.80 4.27 19.56
N SER A 134 21.58 4.66 19.16
CA SER A 134 20.85 4.07 18.03
C SER A 134 20.03 5.11 17.24
N ILE A 135 19.58 4.73 16.05
CA ILE A 135 18.68 5.57 15.24
C ILE A 135 17.36 5.81 15.97
N ASP A 136 16.83 4.81 16.68
CA ASP A 136 15.56 4.93 17.42
C ASP A 136 15.65 6.00 18.51
N THR A 137 16.80 6.08 19.20
CA THR A 137 17.03 7.14 20.19
C THR A 137 17.10 8.53 19.55
N SER A 138 17.61 8.63 18.32
CA SER A 138 17.62 9.89 17.56
C SER A 138 16.21 10.35 17.19
N LEU A 139 15.34 9.41 16.81
CA LEU A 139 13.93 9.68 16.51
C LEU A 139 13.20 10.22 17.75
N ALA A 140 13.45 9.63 18.92
CA ALA A 140 12.87 10.10 20.18
C ALA A 140 13.32 11.52 20.57
N GLN A 141 14.52 11.94 20.16
CA GLN A 141 15.07 13.27 20.44
C GLN A 141 14.72 14.33 19.39
N GLU A 142 13.90 13.97 18.39
CA GLU A 142 13.50 14.83 17.27
C GLU A 142 14.69 15.45 16.52
N SER A 143 15.78 14.70 16.38
CA SER A 143 17.00 15.21 15.75
C SER A 143 16.79 15.52 14.27
N THR A 144 17.37 16.62 13.81
CA THR A 144 17.18 17.12 12.44
C THR A 144 18.20 16.57 11.45
N LEU A 145 19.40 16.22 11.93
CA LEU A 145 20.50 15.73 11.10
C LEU A 145 21.17 14.53 11.77
N HIS A 146 21.43 13.48 11.01
CA HIS A 146 22.16 12.31 11.50
C HIS A 146 23.61 12.35 11.02
N LEU A 147 24.55 12.18 11.95
CA LEU A 147 25.97 12.02 11.70
C LEU A 147 26.34 10.58 12.05
N LEU A 148 26.49 9.73 11.03
CA LEU A 148 26.91 8.34 11.22
C LEU A 148 28.43 8.27 11.35
N VAL A 149 28.91 7.72 12.46
CA VAL A 149 30.34 7.57 12.72
C VAL A 149 30.74 6.10 12.59
N GLY A 150 31.64 5.80 11.67
CA GLY A 150 32.22 4.47 11.49
C GLY A 150 33.73 4.47 11.63
N THR A 151 34.32 3.32 11.97
CA THR A 151 35.79 3.14 12.01
C THR A 151 36.34 2.49 10.73
N SER A 152 35.46 1.99 9.85
CA SER A 152 35.81 1.24 8.64
C SER A 152 35.03 1.73 7.42
N VAL A 153 35.63 1.60 6.23
CA VAL A 153 35.02 1.93 4.94
C VAL A 153 33.83 1.02 4.62
N ASN A 154 33.80 -0.21 5.16
CA ASN A 154 32.72 -1.17 4.91
C ASN A 154 31.34 -0.68 5.40
N VAL A 155 31.35 0.28 6.33
CA VAL A 155 30.20 1.03 6.82
C VAL A 155 29.46 1.78 5.70
N LEU A 156 30.18 2.23 4.67
CA LEU A 156 29.60 2.98 3.55
C LEU A 156 28.74 2.13 2.61
N ARG A 157 28.86 0.79 2.66
CA ARG A 157 28.16 -0.11 1.73
C ARG A 157 26.73 -0.45 2.16
N HIS A 158 26.39 -0.28 3.44
CA HIS A 158 25.06 -0.60 3.97
C HIS A 158 24.47 0.63 4.65
N SER A 159 24.50 1.79 3.97
CA SER A 159 23.80 2.98 4.45
C SER A 159 22.30 2.67 4.46
N ASN A 160 21.78 2.25 5.62
CA ASN A 160 20.36 2.16 5.82
C ASN A 160 19.79 3.56 5.58
N SER A 161 18.75 3.65 4.75
CA SER A 161 17.94 4.85 4.62
C SER A 161 17.34 5.14 5.99
N THR A 162 18.03 5.93 6.82
CA THR A 162 17.53 6.28 8.15
C THR A 162 16.32 7.20 8.06
N GLY A 163 15.91 7.56 6.84
CA GLY A 163 14.81 8.47 6.66
C GLY A 163 15.15 9.88 7.13
N TYR A 164 16.42 10.30 7.26
CA TYR A 164 16.85 11.67 7.66
C TYR A 164 18.10 12.08 6.86
N PRO A 165 18.36 13.40 6.68
CA PRO A 165 19.60 13.84 6.07
C PRO A 165 20.78 13.30 6.89
N THR A 166 21.66 12.56 6.22
CA THR A 166 22.73 11.80 6.89
C THR A 166 24.08 12.21 6.34
N ILE A 167 24.99 12.58 7.23
CA ILE A 167 26.41 12.78 6.91
C ILE A 167 27.17 11.57 7.43
N MET A 168 27.96 10.94 6.57
CA MET A 168 28.81 9.82 6.95
C MET A 168 30.21 10.32 7.29
N THR A 169 30.72 9.91 8.45
CA THR A 169 32.06 10.22 8.93
C THR A 169 32.81 8.93 9.23
N ILE A 170 34.07 8.87 8.80
CA ILE A 170 34.98 7.77 9.11
C ILE A 170 36.05 8.32 10.04
N ASP A 171 36.14 7.74 11.23
CA ASP A 171 37.21 8.02 12.18
C ASP A 171 38.42 7.12 11.87
N GLY A 172 39.45 7.68 11.22
CA GLY A 172 40.58 6.87 10.76
C GLY A 172 41.54 7.56 9.79
N ILE A 173 42.46 6.77 9.23
CA ILE A 173 43.49 7.26 8.31
C ILE A 173 42.84 7.59 6.96
N SER A 174 43.06 8.82 6.51
CA SER A 174 42.62 9.42 5.25
C SER A 174 42.52 8.41 4.11
N ALA A 175 41.28 8.07 3.76
CA ALA A 175 40.94 7.57 2.44
C ALA A 175 39.95 8.57 1.86
N ASN A 176 40.34 9.30 0.80
CA ASN A 176 39.46 10.18 0.06
C ASN A 176 38.36 9.36 -0.63
N ILE A 177 37.31 9.02 0.11
CA ILE A 177 36.17 8.23 -0.38
C ILE A 177 34.93 9.12 -0.31
N PRO A 178 34.58 9.85 -1.38
CA PRO A 178 33.30 10.52 -1.46
C PRO A 178 32.17 9.47 -1.43
N PRO A 179 31.08 9.67 -0.65
CA PRO A 179 30.64 10.91 0.00
C PRO A 179 31.05 11.08 1.48
N ALA A 180 31.90 10.20 2.02
CA ALA A 180 32.23 10.18 3.44
C ALA A 180 33.32 11.20 3.82
N PHE A 181 33.18 11.79 5.00
CA PHE A 181 34.14 12.73 5.54
C PHE A 181 35.13 12.01 6.46
N THR A 182 36.44 12.21 6.29
CA THR A 182 37.45 11.58 7.16
C THR A 182 37.74 12.51 8.33
N ILE A 183 37.63 12.00 9.55
CA ILE A 183 37.94 12.72 10.80
C ILE A 183 38.97 11.91 11.57
N SER A 184 39.78 12.58 12.38
CA SER A 184 40.56 11.92 13.41
C SER A 184 40.17 12.43 14.79
N THR A 185 39.35 11.65 15.50
CA THR A 185 38.95 11.99 16.88
C THR A 185 40.16 12.04 17.82
N TYR A 186 41.15 11.16 17.59
CA TYR A 186 42.40 11.14 18.35
C TYR A 186 43.17 12.47 18.23
N LYS A 187 43.37 12.97 17.01
CA LYS A 187 44.05 14.26 16.80
C LYS A 187 43.26 15.43 17.40
N GLY A 188 41.93 15.41 17.26
CA GLY A 188 41.06 16.41 17.86
C GLY A 188 41.14 16.42 19.40
N ALA A 189 41.12 15.25 20.03
CA ALA A 189 41.25 15.13 21.49
C ALA A 189 42.62 15.61 21.97
N LYS A 190 43.70 15.18 21.30
CA LYS A 190 45.06 15.62 21.61
C LYS A 190 45.23 17.14 21.47
N ALA A 191 44.57 17.76 20.47
CA ALA A 191 44.59 19.21 20.31
C ALA A 191 44.02 19.90 21.56
N ILE A 192 42.83 19.49 22.02
CA ILE A 192 42.19 20.05 23.22
C ILE A 192 43.08 19.85 24.45
N ASP A 193 43.67 18.67 24.62
CA ASP A 193 44.55 18.38 25.77
C ASP A 193 45.77 19.30 25.81
N ILE A 194 46.39 19.57 24.67
CA ILE A 194 47.53 20.50 24.55
C ILE A 194 47.10 21.92 24.97
N LEU A 195 45.93 22.37 24.50
CA LEU A 195 45.42 23.69 24.83
C LEU A 195 45.10 23.83 26.33
N LEU A 196 44.61 22.76 26.96
CA LEU A 196 44.36 22.72 28.41
C LEU A 196 45.64 22.72 29.24
N GLN A 197 46.73 22.12 28.75
CA GLN A 197 48.02 22.10 29.45
C GLN A 197 48.71 23.47 29.44
N SER A 198 48.71 24.17 28.30
CA SER A 198 49.26 25.52 28.23
C SER A 198 48.70 26.32 27.05
N PRO A 199 48.21 27.55 27.28
CA PRO A 199 47.84 28.49 26.21
C PRO A 199 49.00 28.85 25.28
N SER A 200 50.25 28.68 25.73
CA SER A 200 51.45 28.98 24.95
C SER A 200 51.66 28.04 23.75
N MET A 201 50.98 26.89 23.72
CA MET A 201 51.06 25.89 22.65
C MET A 201 49.94 26.04 21.60
N ALA A 202 49.34 27.23 21.48
CA ALA A 202 48.22 27.49 20.58
C ALA A 202 48.52 27.18 19.10
N SER A 203 49.77 27.31 18.64
CA SER A 203 50.16 26.98 17.26
C SER A 203 50.04 25.49 16.96
N GLU A 204 50.46 24.63 17.91
CA GLU A 204 50.34 23.17 17.79
C GLU A 204 48.88 22.73 17.85
N PHE A 205 48.08 23.37 18.71
CA PHE A 205 46.63 23.18 18.75
C PHE A 205 45.98 23.43 17.38
N LEU A 206 46.24 24.60 16.77
CA LEU A 206 45.64 24.96 15.47
C LEU A 206 46.08 23.99 14.36
N GLN A 207 47.32 23.50 14.41
CA GLN A 207 47.80 22.50 13.46
C GLN A 207 47.05 21.17 13.62
N LEU A 208 46.96 20.65 14.83
CA LEU A 208 46.26 19.38 15.10
C LEU A 208 44.76 19.49 14.86
N GLU A 209 44.15 20.63 15.18
CA GLU A 209 42.74 20.89 14.88
C GLU A 209 42.49 20.89 13.36
N LYS A 210 43.36 21.55 12.58
CA LYS A 210 43.27 21.51 11.12
C LYS A 210 43.47 20.10 10.57
N GLU A 211 44.45 19.35 11.08
CA GLU A 211 44.72 17.97 10.68
C GLU A 211 43.63 16.98 11.10
N SER A 212 42.80 17.31 12.08
CA SER A 212 41.70 16.47 12.55
C SER A 212 40.50 16.45 11.59
N GLY A 213 40.38 17.46 10.72
CA GLY A 213 39.20 17.67 9.87
C GLY A 213 37.99 18.27 10.58
N LEU A 214 38.04 18.48 11.91
CA LEU A 214 36.93 19.05 12.69
C LEU A 214 36.46 20.43 12.20
N PRO A 215 37.34 21.39 11.81
CA PRO A 215 36.89 22.70 11.33
C PRO A 215 36.04 22.61 10.07
N GLU A 216 36.37 21.69 9.17
CA GLU A 216 35.62 21.48 7.93
C GLU A 216 34.28 20.77 8.20
N LEU A 217 34.26 19.79 9.11
CA LEU A 217 33.00 19.21 9.59
C LEU A 217 32.11 20.28 10.22
N ARG A 218 32.63 21.10 11.13
CA ARG A 218 31.89 22.20 11.78
C ARG A 218 31.38 23.20 10.73
N ALA A 219 32.21 23.60 9.78
CA ALA A 219 31.81 24.50 8.70
C ALA A 219 30.67 23.91 7.85
N ARG A 220 30.65 22.59 7.65
CA ARG A 220 29.59 21.89 6.91
C ARG A 220 28.30 21.74 7.72
N LEU A 221 28.39 21.49 9.02
CA LEU A 221 27.24 21.44 9.92
C LEU A 221 26.60 22.81 10.12
N THR A 222 27.42 23.87 10.16
CA THR A 222 26.97 25.26 10.38
C THR A 222 26.57 26.00 9.11
N ARG A 223 26.99 25.53 7.92
CA ARG A 223 26.44 25.99 6.65
C ARG A 223 24.98 25.60 6.62
N SER A 224 24.10 26.51 7.03
CA SER A 224 22.65 26.33 6.99
C SER A 224 22.24 26.00 5.55
N PRO A 225 21.93 24.73 5.24
CA PRO A 225 21.77 24.25 3.88
C PRO A 225 20.28 24.28 3.52
N ALA A 226 19.53 25.28 3.98
CA ALA A 226 18.09 25.36 3.70
C ALA A 226 17.83 25.44 2.19
N SER A 227 18.71 26.13 1.44
CA SER A 227 18.71 26.13 -0.03
C SER A 227 19.07 24.76 -0.60
N ASP A 228 20.19 24.16 -0.18
CA ASP A 228 20.67 22.89 -0.74
C ASP A 228 19.70 21.74 -0.43
N LEU A 229 19.01 21.81 0.70
CA LEU A 229 17.98 20.87 1.12
C LEU A 229 16.70 21.09 0.32
N LEU A 230 16.30 22.34 0.07
CA LEU A 230 15.20 22.67 -0.83
C LEU A 230 15.50 22.20 -2.26
N ASP A 231 16.70 22.44 -2.78
CA ASP A 231 17.17 21.93 -4.08
C ASP A 231 17.11 20.40 -4.13
N SER A 232 17.53 19.74 -3.06
CA SER A 232 17.48 18.28 -2.93
C SER A 232 16.03 17.76 -2.92
N ILE A 233 15.12 18.45 -2.22
CA ILE A 233 13.67 18.14 -2.23
C ILE A 233 13.12 18.33 -3.64
N ILE A 234 13.39 19.47 -4.28
CA ILE A 234 12.93 19.78 -5.64
C ILE A 234 13.45 18.72 -6.61
N THR A 235 14.75 18.41 -6.58
CA THR A 235 15.37 17.40 -7.45
C THR A 235 14.73 16.02 -7.24
N THR A 236 14.41 15.65 -5.99
CA THR A 236 13.73 14.38 -5.71
C THR A 236 12.31 14.40 -6.28
N CYS A 237 11.53 15.46 -6.01
CA CYS A 237 10.18 15.62 -6.56
C CYS A 237 10.20 15.63 -8.10
N GLU A 238 11.20 16.27 -8.72
CA GLU A 238 11.42 16.26 -10.17
C GLU A 238 11.69 14.85 -10.68
N GLN A 239 12.62 14.12 -10.06
CA GLN A 239 12.91 12.74 -10.41
C GLN A 239 11.65 11.86 -10.33
N PHE A 240 10.81 12.07 -9.31
CA PHE A 240 9.51 11.42 -9.24
C PHE A 240 8.60 11.80 -10.40
N THR A 241 8.45 13.08 -10.70
CA THR A 241 7.57 13.53 -11.80
C THR A 241 8.09 13.13 -13.19
N VAL A 242 9.40 13.08 -13.39
CA VAL A 242 10.03 12.64 -14.66
C VAL A 242 9.96 11.12 -14.78
N SER A 243 10.18 10.40 -13.68
CA SER A 243 9.89 8.97 -13.61
C SER A 243 8.42 8.73 -13.89
N ASP A 244 7.50 9.58 -13.43
CA ASP A 244 6.07 9.48 -13.72
C ASP A 244 5.72 9.79 -15.18
N GLU A 245 6.53 10.58 -15.90
CA GLU A 245 6.37 10.81 -17.34
C GLU A 245 6.89 9.64 -18.18
N GLN A 246 7.99 9.00 -17.77
CA GLN A 246 8.49 7.76 -18.37
C GLN A 246 7.58 6.57 -18.04
N VAL A 247 7.09 6.51 -16.79
CA VAL A 247 5.98 5.65 -16.38
C VAL A 247 4.70 6.09 -17.07
N GLY A 248 4.55 7.32 -17.54
CA GLY A 248 3.43 7.77 -18.37
C GLY A 248 3.39 7.05 -19.72
N ILE A 249 4.54 6.81 -20.32
CA ILE A 249 4.68 5.98 -21.53
C ILE A 249 4.42 4.50 -21.23
N GLN A 250 4.90 4.00 -20.08
CA GLN A 250 4.54 2.66 -19.61
C GLN A 250 3.06 2.55 -19.18
N SER A 251 2.46 3.65 -18.72
CA SER A 251 1.08 3.77 -18.27
C SER A 251 0.18 3.76 -19.49
N GLN A 252 0.55 4.44 -20.58
CA GLN A 252 -0.09 4.26 -21.88
C GLN A 252 -0.06 2.79 -22.32
N SER A 253 1.11 2.13 -22.26
CA SER A 253 1.18 0.70 -22.59
C SER A 253 0.37 -0.19 -21.63
N SER A 254 0.27 0.18 -20.35
CA SER A 254 -0.52 -0.53 -19.33
C SER A 254 -2.01 -0.28 -19.50
N THR A 255 -2.41 0.91 -19.95
CA THR A 255 -3.79 1.28 -20.26
C THR A 255 -4.27 0.55 -21.51
N GLU A 256 -3.42 0.45 -22.54
CA GLU A 256 -3.68 -0.36 -23.74
C GLU A 256 -3.77 -1.85 -23.37
N TYR A 257 -2.86 -2.32 -22.51
CA TYR A 257 -2.89 -3.69 -22.01
C TYR A 257 -4.19 -4.00 -21.24
N LEU A 258 -4.62 -3.15 -20.31
CA LEU A 258 -5.86 -3.35 -19.57
C LEU A 258 -7.10 -3.21 -20.46
N ALA A 259 -7.11 -2.30 -21.42
CA ALA A 259 -8.16 -2.21 -22.44
C ALA A 259 -8.22 -3.50 -23.29
N SER A 260 -7.07 -4.07 -23.64
CA SER A 260 -6.99 -5.35 -24.35
C SER A 260 -7.49 -6.52 -23.51
N LEU A 261 -7.19 -6.53 -22.19
CA LEU A 261 -7.70 -7.54 -21.27
C LEU A 261 -9.21 -7.46 -21.11
N ARG A 262 -9.77 -6.26 -20.96
CA ARG A 262 -11.24 -6.04 -20.85
C ARG A 262 -11.96 -6.50 -22.10
N THR A 263 -11.50 -6.08 -23.27
CA THR A 263 -12.09 -6.48 -24.56
C THR A 263 -11.90 -7.98 -24.83
N GLY A 264 -10.78 -8.56 -24.39
CA GLY A 264 -10.54 -10.00 -24.38
C GLY A 264 -11.53 -10.75 -23.51
N TRP A 265 -11.75 -10.28 -22.28
CA TRP A 265 -12.72 -10.86 -21.37
C TRP A 265 -14.14 -10.82 -21.91
N ALA A 266 -14.60 -9.68 -22.43
CA ALA A 266 -15.95 -9.58 -23.00
C ALA A 266 -16.15 -10.58 -24.15
N ARG A 267 -15.15 -10.69 -25.05
CA ARG A 267 -15.16 -11.67 -26.15
C ARG A 267 -15.22 -13.10 -25.63
N ASP A 268 -14.41 -13.42 -24.63
CA ASP A 268 -14.32 -14.77 -24.07
C ASP A 268 -15.57 -15.15 -23.28
N ALA A 269 -16.18 -14.20 -22.57
CA ALA A 269 -17.44 -14.39 -21.87
C ALA A 269 -18.60 -14.67 -22.85
N HIS A 270 -18.70 -13.88 -23.94
CA HIS A 270 -19.68 -14.15 -24.99
C HIS A 270 -19.43 -15.48 -25.71
N LYS A 271 -18.15 -15.86 -25.91
CA LYS A 271 -17.79 -17.16 -26.46
C LYS A 271 -18.20 -18.29 -25.52
N GLU A 272 -17.97 -18.15 -24.22
CA GLU A 272 -18.38 -19.14 -23.21
C GLU A 272 -19.91 -19.31 -23.20
N LEU A 273 -20.65 -18.20 -23.24
CA LEU A 273 -22.11 -18.20 -23.34
C LEU A 273 -22.59 -18.99 -24.56
N GLN A 274 -22.02 -18.72 -25.74
CA GLN A 274 -22.44 -19.34 -27.00
C GLN A 274 -21.99 -20.81 -27.13
N THR A 275 -20.81 -21.16 -26.61
CA THR A 275 -20.22 -22.49 -26.84
C THR A 275 -20.55 -23.49 -25.73
N LYS A 276 -20.72 -23.04 -24.48
CA LYS A 276 -20.98 -23.93 -23.34
C LYS A 276 -22.42 -23.80 -22.85
N LEU A 277 -22.88 -22.60 -22.52
CA LEU A 277 -24.17 -22.42 -21.85
C LEU A 277 -25.35 -22.64 -22.80
N GLN A 278 -25.40 -21.98 -23.96
CA GLN A 278 -26.52 -22.14 -24.90
C GLN A 278 -26.72 -23.59 -25.41
N PRO A 279 -25.66 -24.34 -25.79
CA PRO A 279 -25.83 -25.72 -26.23
C PRO A 279 -26.25 -26.66 -25.11
N THR A 280 -25.89 -26.37 -23.85
CA THR A 280 -26.33 -27.17 -22.70
C THR A 280 -27.76 -26.84 -22.31
N LEU A 281 -28.16 -25.57 -22.35
CA LEU A 281 -29.54 -25.12 -22.14
C LEU A 281 -30.51 -25.73 -23.17
N THR A 282 -30.15 -25.74 -24.45
CA THR A 282 -30.99 -26.37 -25.50
C THR A 282 -31.18 -27.88 -25.27
N LYS A 283 -30.16 -28.56 -24.73
CA LYS A 283 -30.17 -30.00 -24.41
C LYS A 283 -30.70 -30.31 -23.00
N LEU A 284 -31.05 -29.30 -22.22
CA LEU A 284 -31.44 -29.45 -20.81
C LEU A 284 -32.64 -30.38 -20.64
N HIS A 285 -33.68 -30.20 -21.47
CA HIS A 285 -34.91 -31.01 -21.43
C HIS A 285 -34.71 -32.49 -21.79
N ILE A 286 -33.66 -32.84 -22.55
CA ILE A 286 -33.40 -34.23 -22.97
C ILE A 286 -32.41 -34.90 -22.02
N THR A 287 -31.34 -34.19 -21.65
CA THR A 287 -30.16 -34.80 -21.01
C THR A 287 -30.23 -34.73 -19.49
N TYR A 288 -30.64 -33.58 -18.96
CA TYR A 288 -30.55 -33.30 -17.53
C TYR A 288 -31.91 -33.41 -16.84
N MET A 289 -32.99 -33.00 -17.52
CA MET A 289 -34.33 -32.87 -16.95
C MET A 289 -35.42 -33.55 -17.80
N PRO A 290 -35.29 -34.85 -18.12
CA PRO A 290 -36.34 -35.55 -18.85
C PRO A 290 -37.62 -35.70 -18.00
N TRP A 291 -38.78 -35.59 -18.65
CA TRP A 291 -40.09 -35.56 -18.00
C TRP A 291 -40.36 -36.75 -17.05
N TRP A 292 -39.80 -37.93 -17.32
CA TRP A 292 -40.02 -39.12 -16.52
C TRP A 292 -39.39 -39.02 -15.12
N ARG A 293 -38.34 -38.20 -14.95
CA ARG A 293 -37.71 -37.97 -13.62
C ARG A 293 -38.64 -37.23 -12.66
N LEU A 294 -39.65 -36.51 -13.17
CA LEU A 294 -40.67 -35.89 -12.32
C LEU A 294 -41.41 -36.89 -11.42
N TYR A 295 -41.47 -38.17 -11.81
CA TYR A 295 -42.10 -39.24 -11.04
C TYR A 295 -41.18 -39.90 -10.00
N THR A 296 -39.86 -39.77 -10.13
CA THR A 296 -38.89 -40.44 -9.24
C THR A 296 -38.52 -39.62 -8.00
N GLY A 297 -39.36 -38.65 -7.60
CA GLY A 297 -39.11 -37.78 -6.45
C GLY A 297 -38.25 -36.54 -6.76
N MET A 298 -38.06 -36.21 -8.04
CA MET A 298 -37.23 -35.08 -8.48
C MET A 298 -37.69 -33.73 -7.94
N THR A 299 -38.92 -33.56 -7.44
CA THR A 299 -39.33 -32.32 -6.75
C THR A 299 -38.46 -31.96 -5.54
N THR A 300 -37.79 -32.96 -4.93
CA THR A 300 -36.86 -32.77 -3.81
C THR A 300 -35.40 -32.64 -4.23
N THR A 301 -35.00 -33.28 -5.35
CA THR A 301 -33.62 -33.26 -5.84
C THR A 301 -33.35 -32.19 -6.91
N LEU A 302 -34.41 -31.64 -7.53
CA LEU A 302 -34.34 -30.59 -8.55
C LEU A 302 -33.47 -29.40 -8.12
N PRO A 303 -33.61 -28.83 -6.91
CA PRO A 303 -32.77 -27.71 -6.53
C PRO A 303 -31.28 -28.05 -6.44
N VAL A 304 -30.94 -29.27 -6.02
CA VAL A 304 -29.54 -29.73 -5.93
C VAL A 304 -28.98 -29.94 -7.34
N ASP A 305 -29.70 -30.66 -8.20
CA ASP A 305 -29.27 -30.93 -9.58
C ASP A 305 -29.11 -29.64 -10.40
N MET A 306 -30.00 -28.66 -10.19
CA MET A 306 -29.93 -27.36 -10.87
C MET A 306 -28.83 -26.47 -10.31
N SER A 307 -28.58 -26.50 -9.00
CA SER A 307 -27.44 -25.82 -8.39
C SER A 307 -26.13 -26.34 -8.97
N ASP A 308 -25.94 -27.66 -9.02
CA ASP A 308 -24.73 -28.27 -9.58
C ASP A 308 -24.57 -27.95 -11.08
N PHE A 309 -25.67 -27.98 -11.83
CA PHE A 309 -25.69 -27.59 -13.23
C PHE A 309 -25.24 -26.13 -13.44
N LEU A 310 -25.79 -25.20 -12.65
CA LEU A 310 -25.45 -23.79 -12.76
C LEU A 310 -24.00 -23.53 -12.32
N LEU A 311 -23.53 -24.17 -11.26
CA LEU A 311 -22.13 -24.04 -10.82
C LEU A 311 -21.12 -24.49 -11.89
N ASP A 312 -21.43 -25.56 -12.64
CA ASP A 312 -20.52 -26.11 -13.66
C ASP A 312 -20.68 -25.43 -15.05
N ARG A 313 -21.81 -24.76 -15.33
CA ARG A 313 -22.12 -24.25 -16.68
C ARG A 313 -22.38 -22.76 -16.77
N PHE A 314 -22.71 -22.07 -15.67
CA PHE A 314 -23.02 -20.65 -15.67
C PHE A 314 -21.75 -19.80 -15.59
N LEU A 315 -21.11 -19.63 -16.75
CA LEU A 315 -19.99 -18.71 -16.97
C LEU A 315 -18.82 -18.79 -15.95
N PRO A 316 -18.35 -20.00 -15.57
CA PRO A 316 -17.32 -20.14 -14.53
C PRO A 316 -15.96 -19.56 -14.95
N GLU A 317 -15.59 -19.63 -16.23
CA GLU A 317 -14.31 -19.06 -16.70
C GLU A 317 -14.37 -17.54 -16.79
N ALA A 318 -15.48 -16.99 -17.29
CA ALA A 318 -15.69 -15.55 -17.34
C ALA A 318 -15.69 -14.93 -15.94
N SER A 319 -16.29 -15.60 -14.95
CA SER A 319 -16.28 -15.15 -13.56
C SER A 319 -14.86 -15.05 -12.99
N ARG A 320 -14.05 -16.12 -13.10
CA ARG A 320 -12.66 -16.11 -12.62
C ARG A 320 -11.79 -15.06 -13.31
N ARG A 321 -12.00 -14.85 -14.61
CA ARG A 321 -11.26 -13.85 -15.38
C ARG A 321 -11.70 -12.43 -15.05
N TYR A 322 -12.97 -12.21 -14.73
CA TYR A 322 -13.46 -10.93 -14.25
C TYR A 322 -12.74 -10.55 -12.94
N ASP A 323 -12.68 -11.47 -11.96
CA ASP A 323 -11.99 -11.21 -10.69
C ASP A 323 -10.49 -10.94 -10.89
N TYR A 324 -9.85 -11.66 -11.82
CA TYR A 324 -8.45 -11.42 -12.18
C TYR A 324 -8.23 -10.02 -12.76
N ILE A 325 -9.09 -9.58 -13.70
CA ILE A 325 -8.99 -8.24 -14.29
C ILE A 325 -9.26 -7.17 -13.24
N LEU A 326 -10.24 -7.40 -12.37
CA LEU A 326 -10.54 -6.50 -11.28
C LEU A 326 -9.33 -6.31 -10.35
N GLY A 327 -8.69 -7.41 -9.94
CA GLY A 327 -7.45 -7.35 -9.16
C GLY A 327 -6.29 -6.65 -9.90
N LYS A 328 -6.24 -6.74 -11.23
CA LYS A 328 -5.27 -5.98 -12.04
C LYS A 328 -5.58 -4.49 -12.11
N ILE A 329 -6.85 -4.10 -12.19
CA ILE A 329 -7.29 -2.71 -12.13
C ILE A 329 -6.96 -2.11 -10.77
N ASP A 330 -7.26 -2.83 -9.68
CA ASP A 330 -6.93 -2.35 -8.32
C ASP A 330 -5.42 -2.28 -8.08
N GLY A 331 -4.66 -3.27 -8.58
CA GLY A 331 -3.20 -3.32 -8.49
C GLY A 331 -2.47 -2.25 -9.30
N PHE A 332 -3.12 -1.61 -10.26
CA PHE A 332 -2.54 -0.53 -11.08
C PHE A 332 -2.11 0.68 -10.22
N THR A 333 -2.84 0.97 -9.14
CA THR A 333 -2.53 2.08 -8.22
C THR A 333 -1.47 1.73 -7.17
N LEU A 334 -1.47 0.49 -6.67
CA LEU A 334 -0.50 0.04 -5.67
C LEU A 334 0.92 0.03 -6.23
N ASN A 335 1.12 -0.46 -7.45
CA ASN A 335 2.49 -0.58 -8.01
C ASN A 335 3.16 0.78 -8.26
N LYS A 336 2.39 1.87 -8.37
CA LYS A 336 2.93 3.23 -8.54
C LYS A 336 3.15 3.96 -7.22
N THR A 337 2.41 3.60 -6.16
CA THR A 337 2.48 4.24 -4.84
C THR A 337 3.28 3.44 -3.80
N THR A 338 3.67 2.20 -4.10
CA THR A 338 4.35 1.32 -3.13
C THR A 338 5.87 1.35 -3.30
N SER A 339 6.48 2.41 -2.76
CA SER A 339 7.57 2.21 -1.82
C SER A 339 7.05 2.66 -0.45
N LEU A 340 6.72 1.67 0.39
CA LEU A 340 6.55 1.79 1.83
C LEU A 340 5.41 2.70 2.32
N ARG A 341 4.17 2.27 2.09
CA ARG A 341 3.16 2.37 3.15
C ARG A 341 2.95 0.95 3.66
N PRO A 342 3.32 0.60 4.90
CA PRO A 342 2.67 -0.53 5.55
C PRO A 342 1.23 -0.08 5.67
N THR A 343 0.41 -0.49 4.71
CA THR A 343 -1.03 -0.41 4.81
C THR A 343 -1.33 -1.13 6.11
N MET A 344 -1.65 -0.37 7.17
CA MET A 344 -2.53 -0.90 8.21
C MET A 344 -3.59 -1.60 7.42
N SER A 345 -3.62 -2.92 7.56
CA SER A 345 -4.54 -3.82 6.92
C SER A 345 -5.88 -3.11 6.79
N LEU A 346 -6.16 -2.60 5.60
CA LEU A 346 -7.50 -2.59 5.09
C LEU A 346 -7.79 -4.09 5.04
N GLN A 347 -8.28 -4.59 6.16
CA GLN A 347 -9.17 -5.73 6.20
C GLN A 347 -10.34 -5.30 5.32
N ILE A 348 -10.14 -5.35 4.00
CA ILE A 348 -11.22 -5.72 3.12
C ILE A 348 -11.45 -7.15 3.58
N PRO A 349 -12.57 -7.43 4.28
CA PRO A 349 -12.88 -8.79 4.68
C PRO A 349 -12.77 -9.63 3.41
N GLU A 350 -12.10 -10.78 3.46
CA GLU A 350 -12.01 -11.68 2.29
C GLU A 350 -13.41 -12.02 1.73
N ASP A 351 -14.45 -11.82 2.54
CA ASP A 351 -15.87 -11.91 2.18
C ASP A 351 -16.37 -10.83 1.20
N GLN A 352 -15.75 -9.64 1.09
CA GLN A 352 -16.21 -8.54 0.23
C GLN A 352 -15.65 -8.56 -1.20
N ILE A 353 -14.55 -9.27 -1.45
CA ILE A 353 -13.94 -9.35 -2.79
C ILE A 353 -14.80 -10.23 -3.71
N CYS A 354 -15.50 -11.22 -3.16
CA CYS A 354 -16.47 -12.04 -3.90
C CYS A 354 -17.87 -11.41 -4.00
N GLU A 355 -18.21 -10.43 -3.15
CA GLU A 355 -19.57 -9.90 -3.00
C GLU A 355 -20.02 -8.98 -4.16
N ASN A 356 -19.11 -8.59 -5.05
CA ASN A 356 -19.40 -7.62 -6.11
C ASN A 356 -19.37 -8.15 -7.55
N ASN A 357 -19.02 -9.42 -7.77
CA ASN A 357 -19.02 -9.98 -9.10
C ASN A 357 -20.48 -10.11 -9.62
N PRO A 358 -20.85 -9.41 -10.71
CA PRO A 358 -22.22 -9.44 -11.21
C PRO A 358 -22.63 -10.85 -11.66
N ILE A 359 -21.71 -11.65 -12.17
CA ILE A 359 -22.00 -13.02 -12.62
C ILE A 359 -22.45 -13.90 -11.45
N LEU A 360 -21.80 -13.77 -10.29
CA LEU A 360 -22.19 -14.52 -9.08
C LEU A 360 -23.54 -14.05 -8.53
N LYS A 361 -23.84 -12.74 -8.58
CA LYS A 361 -25.15 -12.19 -8.18
C LYS A 361 -26.29 -12.74 -9.03
N TYR A 362 -26.10 -12.83 -10.35
CA TYR A 362 -27.09 -13.42 -11.23
C TYR A 362 -27.22 -14.94 -11.06
N HIS A 363 -26.12 -15.63 -10.77
CA HIS A 363 -26.16 -17.05 -10.41
C HIS A 363 -27.03 -17.29 -9.17
N GLU A 364 -26.81 -16.52 -8.09
CA GLU A 364 -27.61 -16.61 -6.86
C GLU A 364 -29.08 -16.29 -7.12
N LYS A 365 -29.36 -15.21 -7.87
CA LYS A 365 -30.72 -14.82 -8.23
C LYS A 365 -31.48 -15.90 -9.01
N ILE A 366 -30.81 -16.58 -9.95
CA ILE A 366 -31.42 -17.68 -10.70
C ILE A 366 -31.73 -18.86 -9.75
N LEU A 367 -30.86 -19.11 -8.78
CA LEU A 367 -30.98 -20.20 -7.82
C LEU A 367 -32.09 -19.94 -6.79
N THR A 368 -32.34 -18.69 -6.40
CA THR A 368 -33.41 -18.34 -5.46
C THR A 368 -34.76 -18.15 -6.15
N ASP A 369 -34.82 -17.28 -7.16
CA ASP A 369 -36.10 -16.77 -7.67
C ASP A 369 -36.64 -17.64 -8.81
N ASP A 370 -35.79 -18.03 -9.75
CA ASP A 370 -36.22 -18.75 -10.96
C ASP A 370 -36.35 -20.26 -10.72
N LEU A 371 -35.56 -20.81 -9.80
CA LEU A 371 -35.64 -22.21 -9.39
C LEU A 371 -36.94 -22.52 -8.64
N ASP A 372 -37.41 -21.61 -7.78
CA ASP A 372 -38.68 -21.76 -7.08
C ASP A 372 -39.86 -21.76 -8.05
N ASN A 373 -39.81 -20.90 -9.07
CA ASN A 373 -40.79 -20.90 -10.15
C ASN A 373 -40.79 -22.22 -10.95
N LEU A 374 -39.62 -22.79 -11.20
CA LEU A 374 -39.49 -24.07 -11.87
C LEU A 374 -40.02 -25.23 -11.00
N GLN A 375 -39.75 -25.22 -9.70
CA GLN A 375 -40.31 -26.19 -8.74
C GLN A 375 -41.84 -26.12 -8.69
N LEU A 376 -42.40 -24.91 -8.68
CA LEU A 376 -43.85 -24.70 -8.74
C LEU A 376 -44.44 -25.22 -10.05
N ALA A 377 -43.76 -25.00 -11.18
CA ALA A 377 -44.16 -25.55 -12.47
C ALA A 377 -44.12 -27.08 -12.50
N ALA A 378 -43.07 -27.69 -11.92
CA ALA A 378 -42.95 -29.14 -11.76
C ALA A 378 -44.09 -29.72 -10.91
N LYS A 379 -44.39 -29.09 -9.75
CA LYS A 379 -45.51 -29.49 -8.88
C LYS A 379 -46.86 -29.38 -9.58
N LYS A 380 -47.09 -28.31 -10.36
CA LYS A 380 -48.30 -28.14 -11.17
C LYS A 380 -48.42 -29.21 -12.26
N CYS A 381 -47.33 -29.53 -12.95
CA CYS A 381 -47.30 -30.58 -13.97
C CYS A 381 -47.62 -31.95 -13.36
N LEU A 382 -47.03 -32.27 -12.21
CA LEU A 382 -47.28 -33.52 -11.49
C LEU A 382 -48.74 -33.61 -11.01
N ASN A 383 -49.26 -32.57 -10.38
CA ASN A 383 -50.63 -32.56 -9.85
C ASN A 383 -51.67 -32.71 -10.99
N ASN A 384 -51.49 -32.00 -12.10
CA ASN A 384 -52.35 -32.12 -13.27
C ASN A 384 -52.28 -33.52 -13.90
N SER A 385 -51.11 -34.17 -13.87
CA SER A 385 -50.94 -35.54 -14.34
C SER A 385 -51.60 -36.56 -13.41
N LEU A 386 -51.49 -36.39 -12.09
CA LEU A 386 -52.08 -37.30 -11.09
C LEU A 386 -53.61 -37.21 -11.12
N ILE A 387 -54.18 -36.01 -11.21
CA ILE A 387 -55.63 -35.82 -11.32
C ILE A 387 -56.14 -36.41 -12.64
N GLY A 388 -55.41 -36.20 -13.75
CA GLY A 388 -55.81 -36.72 -15.07
C GLY A 388 -55.65 -38.23 -15.21
N THR A 389 -54.60 -38.82 -14.64
CA THR A 389 -54.33 -40.27 -14.72
C THR A 389 -55.14 -41.04 -13.68
N ALA A 390 -55.19 -40.60 -12.42
CA ALA A 390 -55.98 -41.26 -11.38
C ALA A 390 -57.48 -41.21 -11.66
N ALA A 391 -58.01 -40.12 -12.25
CA ALA A 391 -59.42 -40.06 -12.63
C ALA A 391 -59.80 -41.08 -13.72
N ILE A 392 -58.82 -41.61 -14.48
CA ILE A 392 -59.06 -42.49 -15.63
C ILE A 392 -58.58 -43.92 -15.36
N SER A 393 -57.48 -44.10 -14.61
CA SER A 393 -56.93 -45.40 -14.24
C SER A 393 -57.62 -46.02 -13.03
N LEU A 394 -58.13 -45.22 -12.08
CA LEU A 394 -58.83 -45.74 -10.90
C LEU A 394 -60.17 -46.40 -11.29
N PRO A 395 -61.03 -45.81 -12.15
CA PRO A 395 -62.23 -46.50 -12.63
C PRO A 395 -61.91 -47.76 -13.44
N LEU A 396 -60.81 -47.75 -14.22
CA LEU A 396 -60.41 -48.90 -15.02
C LEU A 396 -59.86 -50.07 -14.18
N ALA A 397 -59.03 -49.77 -13.18
CA ALA A 397 -58.52 -50.76 -12.24
C ALA A 397 -59.65 -51.38 -11.41
N VAL A 398 -60.63 -50.57 -11.00
CA VAL A 398 -61.86 -51.06 -10.34
C VAL A 398 -62.69 -51.93 -11.29
N ALA A 399 -62.85 -51.55 -12.55
CA ALA A 399 -63.58 -52.35 -13.54
C ALA A 399 -62.92 -53.70 -13.86
N LEU A 400 -61.58 -53.75 -13.91
CA LEU A 400 -60.77 -54.97 -14.08
C LEU A 400 -60.87 -55.90 -12.87
N VAL A 401 -60.79 -55.36 -11.64
CA VAL A 401 -60.95 -56.15 -10.40
C VAL A 401 -62.38 -56.70 -10.27
N CYS A 402 -63.38 -55.98 -10.80
CA CYS A 402 -64.76 -56.43 -10.85
C CYS A 402 -65.07 -57.46 -11.96
N GLY A 403 -64.07 -57.89 -12.75
CA GLY A 403 -64.21 -59.04 -13.65
C GLY A 403 -65.09 -58.81 -14.89
N ILE A 404 -65.16 -57.59 -15.40
CA ILE A 404 -65.95 -57.28 -16.60
C ILE A 404 -65.09 -57.59 -17.84
N GLU A 405 -65.26 -58.76 -18.45
CA GLU A 405 -64.40 -59.26 -19.55
C GLU A 405 -64.74 -58.70 -20.95
N GLU A 406 -65.82 -57.92 -21.13
CA GLU A 406 -66.24 -57.38 -22.45
C GLU A 406 -65.64 -56.01 -22.82
N LEU A 407 -64.54 -55.60 -22.20
CA LEU A 407 -64.09 -54.20 -22.14
C LEU A 407 -62.97 -53.78 -23.10
N GLY A 408 -62.74 -54.50 -24.19
CA GLY A 408 -61.66 -54.17 -25.15
C GLY A 408 -61.70 -52.72 -25.68
N PHE A 409 -62.87 -52.08 -25.73
CA PHE A 409 -63.01 -50.66 -26.10
C PHE A 409 -62.59 -49.69 -24.98
N LEU A 410 -62.83 -50.03 -23.71
CA LEU A 410 -62.41 -49.17 -22.59
C LEU A 410 -60.90 -49.28 -22.33
N ASP A 411 -60.27 -50.42 -22.61
CA ASP A 411 -58.82 -50.54 -22.58
C ASP A 411 -58.15 -49.63 -23.63
N ALA A 412 -58.72 -49.55 -24.84
CA ALA A 412 -58.28 -48.62 -25.88
C ALA A 412 -58.50 -47.15 -25.50
N ALA A 413 -59.64 -46.83 -24.87
CA ALA A 413 -59.93 -45.47 -24.41
C ALA A 413 -59.01 -45.03 -23.27
N ALA A 414 -58.68 -45.93 -22.34
CA ALA A 414 -57.80 -45.68 -21.22
C ALA A 414 -56.34 -45.46 -21.65
N THR A 415 -55.85 -46.29 -22.58
CA THR A 415 -54.51 -46.13 -23.15
C THR A 415 -54.38 -44.83 -23.93
N LEU A 416 -55.40 -44.43 -24.69
CA LEU A 416 -55.42 -43.14 -25.38
C LEU A 416 -55.48 -41.96 -24.39
N ALA A 417 -56.26 -42.07 -23.33
CA ALA A 417 -56.35 -41.05 -22.30
C ALA A 417 -55.06 -40.90 -21.50
N ALA A 418 -54.41 -42.02 -21.15
CA ALA A 418 -53.08 -42.02 -20.55
C ALA A 418 -52.04 -41.38 -21.49
N TYR A 419 -52.08 -41.72 -22.79
CA TYR A 419 -51.20 -41.09 -23.78
C TYR A 419 -51.42 -39.57 -23.90
N VAL A 420 -52.68 -39.10 -23.94
CA VAL A 420 -53.00 -37.68 -24.04
C VAL A 420 -52.58 -36.91 -22.79
N THR A 421 -52.78 -37.46 -21.60
CA THR A 421 -52.38 -36.84 -20.33
C THR A 421 -50.86 -36.74 -20.20
N VAL A 422 -50.14 -37.84 -20.49
CA VAL A 422 -48.67 -37.84 -20.55
C VAL A 422 -48.17 -36.84 -21.59
N ARG A 423 -48.74 -36.82 -22.79
CA ARG A 423 -48.34 -35.87 -23.85
C ARG A 423 -48.55 -34.41 -23.45
N ARG A 424 -49.64 -34.09 -22.76
CA ARG A 424 -49.89 -32.73 -22.23
C ARG A 424 -48.88 -32.36 -21.15
N MET A 425 -48.57 -33.29 -20.25
CA MET A 425 -47.54 -33.09 -19.23
C MET A 425 -46.17 -32.84 -19.84
N VAL A 426 -45.74 -33.70 -20.79
CA VAL A 426 -44.46 -33.52 -21.50
C VAL A 426 -44.40 -32.15 -22.16
N LYS A 427 -45.46 -31.73 -22.88
CA LYS A 427 -45.51 -30.40 -23.51
C LYS A 427 -45.48 -29.25 -22.49
N SER A 428 -46.20 -29.37 -21.38
CA SER A 428 -46.22 -28.35 -20.33
C SER A 428 -44.86 -28.22 -19.64
N TRP A 429 -44.19 -29.35 -19.40
CA TRP A 429 -42.86 -29.40 -18.81
C TRP A 429 -41.80 -28.85 -19.77
N ASP A 430 -41.85 -29.26 -21.04
CA ASP A 430 -40.96 -28.73 -22.07
C ASP A 430 -41.13 -27.22 -22.24
N SER A 431 -42.35 -26.69 -22.13
CA SER A 431 -42.60 -25.25 -22.14
C SER A 431 -41.96 -24.56 -20.94
N ALA A 432 -42.19 -25.07 -19.73
CA ALA A 432 -41.62 -24.49 -18.51
C ALA A 432 -40.08 -24.51 -18.52
N LEU A 433 -39.48 -25.58 -19.03
CA LEU A 433 -38.03 -25.68 -19.19
C LEU A 433 -37.48 -24.74 -20.26
N LYS A 434 -38.21 -24.52 -21.36
CA LYS A 434 -37.84 -23.53 -22.37
C LYS A 434 -37.89 -22.11 -21.80
N ASP A 435 -38.95 -21.77 -21.09
CA ASP A 435 -39.10 -20.47 -20.43
C ASP A 435 -37.97 -20.24 -19.42
N TYR A 436 -37.65 -21.25 -18.60
CA TYR A 436 -36.51 -21.19 -17.68
C TYR A 436 -35.18 -21.03 -18.43
N SER A 437 -34.95 -21.80 -19.50
CA SER A 437 -33.71 -21.72 -20.28
C SER A 437 -33.51 -20.34 -20.92
N LEU A 438 -34.60 -19.71 -21.36
CA LEU A 438 -34.58 -18.37 -21.93
C LEU A 438 -34.23 -17.33 -20.85
N LYS A 439 -34.81 -17.43 -19.66
CA LYS A 439 -34.46 -16.57 -18.53
C LYS A 439 -33.00 -16.70 -18.11
N VAL A 440 -32.46 -17.93 -18.08
CA VAL A 440 -31.04 -18.15 -17.77
C VAL A 440 -30.13 -17.53 -18.83
N ASP A 441 -30.48 -17.65 -20.11
CA ASP A 441 -29.74 -17.02 -21.22
C ASP A 441 -29.80 -15.49 -21.15
N GLU A 442 -30.97 -14.91 -20.85
CA GLU A 442 -31.13 -13.47 -20.65
C GLU A 442 -30.35 -12.96 -19.43
N ALA A 443 -30.43 -13.67 -18.30
CA ALA A 443 -29.67 -13.35 -17.09
C ALA A 443 -28.16 -13.44 -17.33
N ALA A 444 -27.69 -14.42 -18.11
CA ALA A 444 -26.28 -14.52 -18.48
C ALA A 444 -25.82 -13.35 -19.35
N LYS A 445 -26.63 -12.91 -20.33
CA LYS A 445 -26.33 -11.73 -21.16
C LYS A 445 -26.27 -10.46 -20.32
N GLU A 446 -27.25 -10.27 -19.44
CA GLU A 446 -27.30 -9.12 -18.54
C GLU A 446 -26.11 -9.11 -17.57
N ALA A 447 -25.72 -10.28 -17.04
CA ALA A 447 -24.56 -10.42 -16.17
C ALA A 447 -23.26 -10.01 -16.87
N ILE A 448 -23.06 -10.43 -18.12
CA ILE A 448 -21.90 -10.02 -18.93
C ILE A 448 -21.93 -8.51 -19.17
N TYR A 449 -23.07 -7.96 -19.58
CA TYR A 449 -23.21 -6.52 -19.83
C TYR A 449 -22.90 -5.68 -18.59
N ARG A 450 -23.42 -6.07 -17.42
CA ARG A 450 -23.11 -5.38 -16.16
C ARG A 450 -21.65 -5.54 -15.74
N GLY A 451 -21.05 -6.71 -15.98
CA GLY A 451 -19.62 -6.92 -15.74
C GLY A 451 -18.76 -6.02 -16.60
N GLU A 452 -19.13 -5.82 -17.88
CA GLU A 452 -18.41 -4.90 -18.77
C GLU A 452 -18.51 -3.46 -18.27
N LEU A 453 -19.71 -3.02 -17.92
CA LEU A 453 -19.96 -1.67 -17.42
C LEU A 453 -19.22 -1.39 -16.11
N ASP A 454 -19.22 -2.35 -15.17
CA ASP A 454 -18.51 -2.20 -13.90
C ASP A 454 -16.99 -2.13 -14.11
N LEU A 455 -16.41 -3.03 -14.93
CA LEU A 455 -14.99 -2.95 -15.29
C LEU A 455 -14.63 -1.63 -15.99
N TYR A 456 -15.54 -1.12 -16.83
CA TYR A 456 -15.35 0.16 -17.51
C TYR A 456 -15.32 1.32 -16.51
N ASN A 457 -16.35 1.44 -15.67
CA ASN A 457 -16.50 2.53 -14.73
C ASN A 457 -15.35 2.57 -13.72
N ARG A 458 -15.01 1.42 -13.11
CA ARG A 458 -13.89 1.34 -12.16
C ARG A 458 -12.56 1.74 -12.80
N TRP A 459 -12.33 1.30 -14.03
CA TRP A 459 -11.11 1.66 -14.75
C TRP A 459 -11.05 3.17 -15.04
N GLU A 460 -12.16 3.78 -15.47
CA GLU A 460 -12.22 5.23 -15.70
C GLU A 460 -12.01 6.03 -14.42
N GLU A 461 -12.64 5.62 -13.31
CA GLU A 461 -12.44 6.22 -11.99
C GLU A 461 -10.96 6.19 -11.60
N ARG A 462 -10.29 5.03 -11.76
CA ARG A 462 -8.85 4.91 -11.46
C ARG A 462 -7.97 5.80 -12.32
N ILE A 463 -8.23 5.88 -13.62
CA ILE A 463 -7.48 6.79 -14.51
C ILE A 463 -7.70 8.25 -14.08
N PHE A 464 -8.93 8.61 -13.72
CA PHE A 464 -9.26 9.96 -13.29
C PHE A 464 -8.52 10.33 -12.00
N GLU A 465 -8.56 9.46 -10.99
CA GLU A 465 -7.79 9.61 -9.74
C GLU A 465 -6.29 9.81 -10.01
N GLU A 466 -5.70 9.00 -10.90
CA GLU A 466 -4.28 9.11 -11.24
C GLU A 466 -3.96 10.46 -11.91
N LYS A 467 -4.80 10.90 -12.87
CA LYS A 467 -4.64 12.19 -13.53
C LYS A 467 -4.73 13.34 -12.54
N GLU A 468 -5.64 13.27 -11.58
CA GLU A 468 -5.80 14.27 -10.53
C GLU A 468 -4.57 14.32 -9.61
N ILE A 469 -4.06 13.16 -9.16
CA ILE A 469 -2.84 13.08 -8.34
C ILE A 469 -1.65 13.67 -9.10
N ASN A 470 -1.44 13.28 -10.35
CA ASN A 470 -0.33 13.78 -11.17
C ASN A 470 -0.46 15.30 -11.43
N ALA A 471 -1.66 15.82 -11.68
CA ALA A 471 -1.89 17.24 -11.89
C ALA A 471 -1.59 18.05 -10.61
N ASN A 472 -2.06 17.56 -9.46
CA ASN A 472 -1.80 18.17 -8.16
C ASN A 472 -0.30 18.17 -7.82
N GLN A 473 0.41 17.07 -8.11
CA GLN A 473 1.87 16.98 -7.91
C GLN A 473 2.62 17.97 -8.82
N LYS A 474 2.22 18.09 -10.09
CA LYS A 474 2.80 19.09 -11.01
C LYS A 474 2.55 20.52 -10.56
N GLU A 475 1.36 20.82 -10.04
CA GLU A 475 1.04 22.14 -9.48
C GLU A 475 1.91 22.47 -8.27
N VAL A 476 2.02 21.55 -7.30
CA VAL A 476 2.83 21.77 -6.10
C VAL A 476 4.32 21.88 -6.45
N LEU A 477 4.82 21.10 -7.41
CA LEU A 477 6.20 21.22 -7.90
C LEU A 477 6.45 22.58 -8.57
N LYS A 478 5.49 23.10 -9.35
CA LYS A 478 5.58 24.44 -9.92
C LYS A 478 5.62 25.52 -8.84
N LEU A 479 4.79 25.41 -7.80
CA LEU A 479 4.78 26.33 -6.67
C LEU A 479 6.09 26.30 -5.87
N LEU A 480 6.71 25.11 -5.74
CA LEU A 480 8.04 24.98 -5.11
C LEU A 480 9.12 25.68 -5.94
N LYS A 481 9.12 25.51 -7.28
CA LYS A 481 10.08 26.17 -8.17
C LYS A 481 9.91 27.69 -8.23
N GLU A 482 8.68 28.19 -8.13
CA GLU A 482 8.43 29.63 -8.05
C GLU A 482 8.83 30.24 -6.69
N SER A 483 9.07 29.38 -5.69
CA SER A 483 9.49 29.78 -4.35
C SER A 483 11.00 29.75 -4.12
N ASP A 484 11.75 29.18 -5.07
CA ASP A 484 13.21 29.21 -5.13
C ASP A 484 13.68 30.54 -5.77
#